data_AF-G3GZD7-F1
#
_entry.id   AF-G3GZD7-F1
#
_cell.length_a   1.000
_cell.length_b   1.000
_cell.length_c   1.000
_cell.angle_alpha   90.00
_cell.angle_beta   90.00
_cell.angle_gamma   90.00
#
_symmetry.space_group_name_H-M   'P 1'
#
loop_
_entity.id
_entity.type
_entity.pdbx_description
1 polymer ?
#
loop_
_entity_poly.entity_id
_entity_poly.type
_entity_poly.pdbx_seq_one_letter_code
_entity_poly.pdbx_strand_id
1 'polypeptide(L)'
;MSFRKMDPSCTIGFYCRNVQDFERASEEITKILKISSKEKYPLFTFVNGHSRDFDFTSTAASEEDLFSEDEKTTFKRFSTEEFVLL
;
A
#
# COMPACT_ATOMS: atom_id res chain seq x y z
N MET A 1 -2.56 -26.80 -14.99
CA MET A 1 -3.58 -25.79 -14.59
C MET A 1 -3.58 -24.71 -15.65
N SER A 2 -4.76 -24.23 -16.09
CA SER A 2 -4.82 -23.03 -16.95
C SER A 2 -4.74 -21.79 -16.05
N PHE A 3 -4.05 -20.74 -16.49
CA PHE A 3 -3.97 -19.46 -15.75
C PHE A 3 -5.37 -18.92 -15.41
N ARG A 4 -6.35 -19.12 -16.30
CA ARG A 4 -7.75 -18.70 -16.10
C ARG A 4 -8.51 -19.52 -15.05
N LYS A 5 -7.91 -20.59 -14.52
CA LYS A 5 -8.52 -21.50 -13.53
C LYS A 5 -7.81 -21.42 -12.18
N MET A 6 -6.86 -20.50 -11.99
CA MET A 6 -6.26 -20.27 -10.69
C MET A 6 -7.26 -19.54 -9.78
N ASP A 7 -7.20 -19.84 -8.49
CA ASP A 7 -7.92 -19.09 -7.49
C ASP A 7 -7.46 -17.62 -7.53
N PRO A 8 -8.37 -16.64 -7.60
CA PRO A 8 -8.01 -15.24 -7.60
C PRO A 8 -7.30 -14.81 -6.31
N SER A 9 -7.56 -15.48 -5.19
CA SER A 9 -6.84 -15.32 -3.94
C SER A 9 -5.50 -16.05 -4.04
N CYS A 10 -4.45 -15.29 -4.29
CA CYS A 10 -3.08 -15.80 -4.29
C CYS A 10 -2.14 -14.83 -3.59
N THR A 11 -1.03 -15.36 -3.08
CA THR A 11 0.06 -14.56 -2.51
C THR A 11 1.24 -14.61 -3.46
N ILE A 12 1.81 -13.44 -3.72
CA ILE A 12 3.04 -13.30 -4.52
C ILE A 12 4.15 -12.90 -3.56
N GLY A 13 5.23 -13.69 -3.53
CA GLY A 13 6.42 -13.42 -2.72
C GLY A 13 7.62 -13.10 -3.59
N PHE A 14 8.38 -12.07 -3.20
CA PHE A 14 9.66 -11.74 -3.80
C PHE A 14 10.77 -11.97 -2.77
N TYR A 15 11.82 -12.66 -3.17
CA TYR A 15 13.02 -12.82 -2.35
C TYR A 15 14.11 -11.88 -2.83
N CYS A 16 14.57 -10.99 -1.94
CA CYS A 16 15.69 -10.10 -2.16
C CYS A 16 16.72 -10.38 -1.07
N ARG A 17 17.94 -10.79 -1.44
CA ARG A 17 18.97 -11.17 -0.44
C ARG A 17 19.50 -9.94 0.29
N ASN A 18 19.53 -8.79 -0.39
CA ASN A 18 20.02 -7.52 0.15
C ASN A 18 19.16 -6.35 -0.36
N VAL A 19 19.46 -5.15 0.14
CA VAL A 19 18.71 -3.93 -0.22
C VAL A 19 18.87 -3.57 -1.70
N GLN A 20 20.05 -3.79 -2.30
CA GLN A 20 20.29 -3.49 -3.71
C GLN A 20 19.46 -4.40 -4.63
N ASP A 21 19.27 -5.66 -4.24
CA ASP A 21 18.38 -6.59 -4.95
C ASP A 21 16.92 -6.11 -4.90
N PHE A 22 16.49 -5.59 -3.74
CA PHE A 22 15.16 -5.00 -3.58
C PHE A 22 14.99 -3.76 -4.45
N GLU A 23 15.94 -2.82 -4.42
CA GLU A 23 15.92 -1.61 -5.24
C GLU A 23 15.82 -1.98 -6.73
N ARG A 24 16.69 -2.88 -7.21
CA ARG A 24 16.65 -3.37 -8.59
C ARG A 24 15.31 -4.04 -8.92
N ALA A 25 14.80 -4.90 -8.06
CA ALA A 25 13.51 -5.57 -8.28
C ALA A 25 12.36 -4.57 -8.35
N SER A 26 12.34 -3.58 -7.45
CA SER A 26 11.31 -2.54 -7.41
C SER A 26 11.30 -1.72 -8.70
N GLU A 27 12.47 -1.38 -9.25
CA GLU A 27 12.59 -0.64 -10.50
C GLU A 27 12.09 -1.44 -11.70
N GLU A 28 12.55 -2.69 -11.85
CA GLU A 28 12.16 -3.55 -12.97
C GLU A 28 10.67 -3.88 -12.96
N ILE A 29 10.13 -4.23 -11.78
CA ILE A 29 8.69 -4.49 -11.63
C ILE A 29 7.89 -3.22 -11.95
N THR A 30 8.33 -2.05 -11.47
CA THR A 30 7.65 -0.78 -11.77
C THR A 30 7.63 -0.49 -13.28
N LYS A 31 8.72 -0.79 -14.01
CA LYS A 31 8.75 -0.65 -15.48
C LYS A 31 7.71 -1.56 -16.13
N ILE A 32 7.64 -2.83 -15.72
CA ILE A 32 6.67 -3.81 -16.24
C ILE A 32 5.23 -3.36 -15.97
N LEU A 33 4.94 -2.91 -14.75
CA LEU A 33 3.61 -2.44 -14.34
C LEU A 33 3.18 -1.19 -15.13
N LYS A 34 4.11 -0.31 -15.49
CA LYS A 34 3.84 0.87 -16.35
C LYS A 34 3.62 0.53 -17.82
N ILE A 35 4.25 -0.54 -18.32
CA ILE A 35 4.10 -0.99 -19.72
C ILE A 35 2.76 -1.69 -19.94
N SER A 36 2.18 -2.28 -18.89
CA SER A 36 0.83 -2.84 -18.94
C SER A 36 -0.16 -1.78 -19.43
N SER A 37 -0.88 -2.07 -20.53
CA SER A 37 -1.75 -1.11 -21.21
C SER A 37 -2.80 -0.53 -20.27
N LYS A 38 -3.26 0.70 -20.54
CA LYS A 38 -4.30 1.44 -19.77
C LYS A 38 -5.60 0.65 -19.51
N GLU A 39 -5.80 -0.46 -20.22
CA GLU A 39 -6.95 -1.35 -20.07
C GLU A 39 -6.83 -2.31 -18.88
N LYS A 40 -5.64 -2.47 -18.27
CA LYS A 40 -5.43 -3.38 -17.13
C LYS A 40 -4.86 -2.65 -15.93
N TYR A 41 -5.63 -2.64 -14.86
CA TYR A 41 -5.19 -2.12 -13.56
C TYR A 41 -4.02 -2.96 -13.03
N PRO A 42 -2.93 -2.35 -12.54
CA PRO A 42 -1.80 -3.08 -11.97
C PRO A 42 -2.24 -3.82 -10.69
N LEU A 43 -1.70 -5.00 -10.45
CA LEU A 43 -2.06 -5.80 -9.26
C LEU A 43 -1.63 -5.12 -7.95
N PHE A 44 -0.51 -4.39 -7.98
CA PHE A 44 0.02 -3.59 -6.88
C PHE A 44 0.89 -2.45 -7.43
N THR A 45 1.35 -1.53 -6.58
CA THR A 45 2.28 -0.45 -6.94
C THR A 45 3.25 -0.21 -5.80
N PHE A 46 4.49 0.16 -6.14
CA PHE A 46 5.45 0.64 -5.15
C PHE A 46 5.32 2.14 -4.96
N VAL A 47 5.34 2.59 -3.71
CA VAL A 47 5.34 4.00 -3.33
C VAL A 47 6.44 4.25 -2.31
N ASN A 48 6.99 5.46 -2.32
CA ASN A 48 7.90 5.90 -1.27
C ASN A 48 7.08 6.51 -0.12
N GLY A 49 7.32 6.06 1.11
CA GLY A 49 6.53 6.39 2.29
C GLY A 49 5.51 5.31 2.65
N HIS A 50 4.56 5.66 3.50
CA HIS A 50 3.55 4.75 4.07
C HIS A 50 2.14 5.31 3.91
N SER A 51 1.12 4.49 4.18
CA SER A 51 -0.27 4.95 4.16
C SER A 51 -0.52 6.00 5.23
N ARG A 52 -1.32 7.02 4.94
CA ARG A 52 -1.72 8.04 5.93
C ARG A 52 -2.45 7.44 7.13
N ASP A 53 -3.12 6.31 6.92
CA ASP A 53 -3.84 5.61 7.99
C ASP A 53 -2.89 4.87 8.95
N PHE A 54 -1.65 4.60 8.52
CA PHE A 54 -0.63 4.01 9.39
C PHE A 54 -0.28 4.96 10.55
N ASP A 55 -0.19 6.27 10.29
CA ASP A 55 0.10 7.29 11.31
C ASP A 55 -0.94 7.33 12.44
N PHE A 56 -2.21 7.02 12.13
CA PHE A 56 -3.29 6.98 13.10
C PHE A 56 -3.12 5.81 14.09
N THR A 57 -2.63 4.68 13.60
CA THR A 57 -2.40 3.48 14.41
C THR A 57 -1.10 3.53 15.21
N SER A 58 -0.08 4.23 14.71
CA SER A 58 1.17 4.43 15.46
C SER A 58 1.00 5.42 16.61
N THR A 59 0.16 6.44 16.46
CA THR A 59 -0.09 7.45 17.53
C THR A 59 -0.86 6.86 18.71
N ALA A 60 -1.70 5.85 18.48
CA ALA A 60 -2.42 5.13 19.56
C ALA A 60 -1.50 4.27 20.44
N ALA A 61 -0.24 4.06 20.07
CA ALA A 61 0.74 3.33 20.87
C ALA A 61 1.60 4.25 21.76
N SER A 62 1.49 5.57 21.62
CA SER A 62 2.23 6.56 22.40
C SER A 62 1.28 7.60 22.98
N GLU A 63 0.45 7.17 23.92
CA GLU A 63 -0.21 8.09 24.85
C GLU A 63 0.84 8.57 25.85
N GLU A 64 1.57 9.65 25.53
CA GLU A 64 2.29 10.55 26.45
C GLU A 64 3.14 11.53 25.63
N ASP A 65 2.51 12.48 24.94
CA ASP A 65 2.90 13.88 25.14
C ASP A 65 1.78 14.84 24.71
N LEU A 66 1.52 15.77 25.61
CA LEU A 66 0.35 16.64 25.65
C LEU A 66 0.72 18.00 25.03
N PHE A 67 -0.17 18.50 24.17
CA PHE A 67 -0.28 19.88 23.67
C PHE A 67 0.80 20.38 22.69
N SER A 68 0.38 20.56 21.44
CA SER A 68 0.64 21.80 20.70
C SER A 68 -0.58 22.10 19.83
N GLU A 69 -1.31 23.14 20.22
CA GLU A 69 -2.30 23.78 19.37
C GLU A 69 -1.56 24.44 18.18
N ASP A 70 -1.85 24.04 16.94
CA ASP A 70 -2.42 24.96 15.94
C ASP A 70 -2.81 24.21 14.65
N GLU A 71 -3.74 24.82 13.93
CA GLU A 71 -4.24 24.50 12.58
C GLU A 71 -5.32 23.43 12.46
N LYS A 72 -6.53 23.93 12.75
CA LYS A 72 -7.81 23.54 12.16
C LYS A 72 -7.69 23.12 10.69
N THR A 73 -7.54 21.82 10.45
CA THR A 73 -8.08 21.21 9.24
C THR A 73 -9.04 20.12 9.68
N THR A 74 -10.33 20.40 9.53
CA THR A 74 -11.42 19.46 9.74
C THR A 74 -11.27 18.31 8.74
N PHE A 75 -10.43 17.33 9.08
CA PHE A 75 -10.37 16.09 8.34
C PHE A 75 -11.66 15.34 8.60
N LYS A 76 -12.52 15.30 7.57
CA LYS A 76 -13.72 14.46 7.53
C LYS A 76 -13.30 13.05 7.94
N ARG A 77 -13.89 12.58 9.04
CA ARG A 77 -13.86 11.18 9.45
C ARG A 77 -14.48 10.38 8.31
N PHE A 78 -13.65 9.77 7.46
CA PHE A 78 -14.16 8.85 6.44
C PHE A 78 -14.63 7.61 7.19
N SER A 79 -15.95 7.39 7.19
CA SER A 79 -16.54 6.18 7.76
C SER A 79 -16.09 4.99 6.91
N THR A 80 -15.38 4.05 7.53
CA THR A 80 -15.00 2.77 6.92
C THR A 80 -16.19 1.81 6.77
N GLU A 81 -17.39 2.23 7.15
CA GLU A 81 -18.64 1.45 7.02
C GLU A 81 -19.12 1.30 5.56
N GLU A 82 -18.51 2.01 4.60
CA GLU A 82 -18.87 1.91 3.18
C GLU A 82 -18.09 0.82 2.42
N PHE A 83 -17.01 0.28 3.00
CA PHE A 83 -16.25 -0.79 2.35
C PHE A 83 -16.86 -2.16 2.68
N VAL A 84 -17.78 -2.62 1.83
CA VAL A 84 -18.16 -4.04 1.80
C VAL A 84 -16.96 -4.82 1.26
N LEU A 85 -16.23 -5.49 2.15
CA LEU A 85 -15.30 -6.54 1.76
C LEU A 85 -16.14 -7.72 1.25
N LEU A 86 -16.15 -7.89 -0.07
CA LEU A 86 -16.73 -9.05 -0.75
C LEU A 86 -15.94 -10.33 -0.45
#